data_AF-I3C409-F1
#
_entry.id   AF-I3C409-F1
#
_cell.length_a   1.000
_cell.length_b   1.000
_cell.length_c   1.000
_cell.angle_alpha   90.00
_cell.angle_beta   90.00
_cell.angle_gamma   90.00
#
_symmetry.space_group_name_H-M   'P 1'
#
loop_
_entity.id
_entity.type
_entity.pdbx_description
1 polymer ?
#
loop_
_entity_poly.entity_id
_entity_poly.type
_entity_poly.pdbx_seq_one_letter_code
_entity_poly.pdbx_strand_id
1 'polypeptide(L)' 'MSDFFYGIQDLFENVLFIPLDALRFLNSWWLSNIINCIFITIGFIAFFYWMKQMKIYSEEEKDTYKTIQ' A
#
# COMPACT_ATOMS: atom_id res chain seq x y z
N MET A 1 19.43 -27.35 12.69
CA MET A 1 19.34 -25.89 12.50
C MET A 1 18.87 -25.54 11.10
N SER A 2 19.38 -26.20 10.06
CA SER A 2 18.96 -26.03 8.66
C SER A 2 17.46 -26.25 8.46
N ASP A 3 16.87 -27.26 9.11
CA ASP A 3 15.47 -27.63 8.94
C ASP A 3 14.47 -26.51 9.33
N PHE A 4 14.82 -25.68 10.30
CA PHE A 4 14.01 -24.51 10.66
C PHE A 4 13.98 -23.47 9.54
N PHE A 5 15.13 -23.21 8.91
CA PHE A 5 15.21 -22.30 7.78
C PHE A 5 14.59 -22.89 6.51
N TYR A 6 14.68 -24.21 6.29
CA TYR A 6 13.96 -24.89 5.21
C TYR A 6 12.44 -24.81 5.40
N GLY A 7 11.94 -24.96 6.63
CA GLY A 7 10.52 -24.76 6.91
C GLY A 7 10.04 -23.33 6.63
N ILE A 8 10.87 -22.33 6.92
CA ILE A 8 10.57 -20.93 6.55
C ILE A 8 10.59 -20.76 5.04
N GLN A 9 11.60 -21.29 4.34
CA GLN A 9 11.66 -21.23 2.88
C GLN A 9 10.40 -21.84 2.25
N ASP A 10 10.02 -23.04 2.69
CA ASP A 10 8.86 -23.77 2.18
C ASP A 10 7.55 -22.99 2.40
N LEU A 11 7.38 -22.37 3.57
CA LEU A 11 6.24 -21.52 3.87
C LEU A 11 6.13 -20.32 2.92
N PHE A 12 7.25 -19.66 2.59
CA PHE A 12 7.22 -18.50 1.72
C PHE A 12 7.12 -18.88 0.25
N GLU A 13 7.91 -19.84 -0.22
CA GLU A 13 7.98 -20.23 -1.64
C GLU A 13 6.74 -21.03 -2.07
N ASN A 14 6.33 -22.03 -1.29
CA ASN A 14 5.29 -22.98 -1.66
C ASN A 14 3.92 -22.68 -1.05
N VAL A 15 3.78 -21.70 -0.14
CA VAL A 15 2.48 -21.33 0.44
C VAL A 15 2.15 -19.86 0.19
N LEU A 16 2.93 -18.91 0.73
CA LEU A 16 2.60 -17.49 0.64
C LEU A 16 2.81 -16.90 -0.76
N PHE A 17 3.82 -17.35 -1.50
CA PHE A 17 4.23 -16.72 -2.77
C PHE A 17 3.75 -17.47 -4.02
N ILE A 18 2.95 -18.52 -3.91
CA ILE A 18 2.29 -19.16 -5.07
C ILE A 18 1.64 -18.13 -6.03
N PRO A 19 0.83 -17.16 -5.56
CA PRO A 19 0.23 -16.19 -6.48
C PRO A 19 1.27 -15.24 -7.10
N LEU A 20 2.35 -14.93 -6.39
CA LEU A 20 3.46 -14.11 -6.90
C LEU A 20 4.27 -14.86 -7.96
N ASP A 21 4.47 -16.16 -7.80
CA ASP A 21 5.17 -16.99 -8.79
C ASP A 21 4.35 -17.14 -10.08
N ALA A 22 3.03 -17.27 -9.95
CA ALA A 22 2.12 -17.25 -11.11
C ALA A 22 2.18 -15.92 -11.88
N LEU A 23 2.32 -14.78 -11.18
CA LEU A 23 2.44 -13.46 -11.79
C LEU A 23 3.78 -13.27 -12.53
N ARG A 24 4.84 -13.97 -12.10
CA ARG A 24 6.19 -13.86 -12.67
C ARG A 24 6.28 -14.35 -14.11
N PHE A 25 5.49 -15.36 -14.49
CA PHE A 25 5.53 -15.95 -15.84
C PHE A 25 4.65 -15.21 -16.86
N LEU A 26 3.97 -14.14 -16.46
CA LEU A 26 3.12 -13.36 -17.34
C LEU A 26 3.98 -12.44 -18.23
N ASN A 27 3.74 -12.49 -19.54
CA ASN A 27 4.41 -11.62 -20.51
C ASN A 27 3.83 -10.19 -20.56
N SER A 28 2.67 -9.95 -19.92
CA SER A 28 2.04 -8.63 -19.89
C SER A 28 2.69 -7.77 -18.82
N TRP A 29 3.42 -6.73 -19.24
CA TRP A 29 4.07 -5.79 -18.34
C TRP A 29 3.12 -5.20 -17.28
N TRP A 30 1.88 -4.91 -17.66
CA TRP A 30 0.85 -4.38 -16.75
C TRP A 30 0.40 -5.41 -15.71
N LEU A 31 0.24 -6.67 -16.11
CA LEU A 31 -0.29 -7.70 -15.24
C LEU A 31 0.76 -8.20 -14.25
N SER A 32 2.03 -8.31 -14.67
CA SER A 32 3.14 -8.67 -13.78
C SER A 32 3.39 -7.62 -12.69
N ASN A 33 2.99 -6.36 -12.93
CA ASN A 33 3.14 -5.25 -11.97
C ASN A 33 1.86 -4.95 -11.17
N ILE A 34 0.82 -5.80 -11.22
CA ILE A 34 -0.49 -5.49 -10.62
C ILE A 34 -0.42 -5.22 -9.11
N ILE A 35 0.45 -5.92 -8.39
CA ILE A 35 0.66 -5.71 -6.94
C ILE A 35 1.24 -4.32 -6.68
N ASN A 36 2.23 -3.90 -7.47
CA ASN A 36 2.81 -2.56 -7.39
C ASN A 36 1.77 -1.48 -7.73
N CYS A 37 0.94 -1.72 -8.75
CA CYS A 37 -0.16 -0.83 -9.10
C CYS A 37 -1.13 -0.64 -7.93
N ILE A 38 -1.58 -1.73 -7.30
CA ILE A 38 -2.49 -1.67 -6.15
C ILE A 38 -1.86 -0.90 -4.98
N PHE A 39 -0.59 -1.20 -4.66
CA PHE A 39 0.12 -0.53 -3.57
C PHE A 39 0.22 0.98 -3.80
N ILE A 40 0.61 1.39 -5.01
CA ILE A 40 0.71 2.81 -5.39
C ILE A 40 -0.68 3.47 -5.34
N THR A 41 -1.73 2.81 -5.85
CA THR A 41 -3.11 3.33 -5.80
C THR A 41 -3.57 3.55 -4.36
N ILE A 42 -3.36 2.60 -3.47
CA ILE A 42 -3.71 2.75 -2.04
C ILE A 42 -2.93 3.91 -1.42
N GLY A 43 -1.63 4.03 -1.72
CA GLY A 43 -0.79 5.13 -1.26
C GLY A 43 -1.32 6.49 -1.70
N PHE A 44 -1.74 6.62 -2.96
CA PHE A 44 -2.36 7.86 -3.46
C PHE A 44 -3.69 8.16 -2.79
N ILE A 45 -4.57 7.17 -2.59
CA ILE A 45 -5.86 7.39 -1.91
C ILE A 45 -5.62 7.89 -0.48
N ALA A 46 -4.70 7.26 0.25
CA ALA A 46 -4.32 7.68 1.59
C ALA A 46 -3.72 9.09 1.60
N PHE A 47 -2.87 9.41 0.62
CA PHE A 47 -2.26 10.72 0.48
C PHE A 47 -3.31 11.83 0.22
N PHE A 48 -4.24 11.61 -0.71
CA PHE A 48 -5.33 12.56 -0.97
C PHE A 48 -6.28 12.71 0.22
N TYR A 49 -6.59 11.62 0.91
CA TYR A 49 -7.35 11.68 2.15
C TYR A 49 -6.64 12.56 3.19
N TRP A 50 -5.34 12.38 3.39
CA TRP A 50 -4.57 13.14 4.36
C TRP A 50 -4.46 14.62 3.99
N MET A 51 -4.26 14.94 2.71
CA MET A 51 -4.29 16.32 2.22
C MET A 51 -5.64 16.99 2.47
N LYS A 52 -6.75 16.29 2.23
CA LYS A 52 -8.09 16.80 2.51
C LYS A 52 -8.26 17.10 3.99
N GLN A 53 -7.79 16.21 4.87
CA GLN A 53 -7.84 16.42 6.31
C GLN A 53 -7.05 17.66 6.73
N MET A 54 -5.83 17.85 6.22
CA MET A 54 -5.03 19.05 6.55
C MET A 54 -5.74 20.36 6.14
N LYS A 55 -6.43 20.36 5.00
CA LYS A 55 -7.19 21.53 4.55
C LYS A 55 -8.35 21.85 5.49
N ILE A 56 -9.11 20.84 5.91
CA ILE A 56 -10.24 21.01 6.84
C ILE A 56 -9.77 21.64 8.16
N TYR A 57 -8.71 21.11 8.76
CA TYR A 57 -8.17 21.66 10.01
C TYR A 57 -7.68 23.11 9.85
N SER A 58 -7.09 23.46 8.70
CA SER A 58 -6.66 24.83 8.44
C SER A 58 -7.81 25.82 8.29
N GLU A 59 -8.93 25.40 7.69
CA GLU A 59 -10.14 26.21 7.56
C GLU A 59 -10.84 26.41 8.92
N GLU A 60 -10.92 25.35 9.73
CA GLU A 60 -11.53 25.36 11.06
C GLU A 60 -10.77 26.28 12.04
N GLU A 61 -9.44 26.27 11.99
CA GLU A 61 -8.58 27.19 12.75
C GLU A 61 -8.81 28.65 12.34
N LYS A 62 -8.92 28.92 11.03
CA LYS A 62 -9.19 30.26 10.51
C LYS A 62 -10.54 30.81 10.94
N ASP A 63 -11.59 30.00 10.92
CA ASP A 63 -12.93 30.45 11.30
C ASP A 63 -13.03 30.67 12.81
N THR A 64 -12.37 29.82 13.61
CA THR A 64 -12.24 30.04 15.06
C THR A 64 -11.61 31.40 15.35
N TYR A 65 -10.47 31.72 14.75
CA TYR A 65 -9.79 33.02 14.93
C TYR A 65 -10.69 34.23 14.60
N LYS A 66 -11.49 34.16 13.53
CA LYS A 66 -12.41 35.24 13.14
C LYS A 66 -13.54 35.49 14.14
N THR A 67 -13.94 34.49 14.93
CA THR A 67 -15.06 34.62 15.87
C THR A 67 -14.67 35.21 17.23
N ILE A 68 -13.38 35.23 17.55
CA ILE A 68 -12.85 35.73 18.83
C ILE A 68 -12.24 37.14 18.71
N GLN A 69 -12.23 37.71 17.50
CA GLN A 69 -11.76 39.07 17.20
C GLN A 69 -12.93 40.00 16.88
#